data_AF-A0A3D4XD44-F1
#
_entry.id   AF-A0A3D4XD44-F1
#
_cell.length_a   1.000
_cell.length_b   1.000
_cell.length_c   1.000
_cell.angle_alpha   90.00
_cell.angle_beta   90.00
_cell.angle_gamma   90.00
#
_symmetry.space_group_name_H-M   'P 1'
#
loop_
_entity.id
_entity.type
_entity.pdbx_description
1 polymer ?
#
loop_
_entity_poly.entity_id
_entity_poly.type
_entity_poly.pdbx_seq_one_letter_code
_entity_poly.pdbx_strand_id
1 'polypeptide(L)'
;AEPDFITIDGRGGATGSSPYFLREATTIPTVYALYRARKYLDAVRSDISLVITGGLRVSADVAKALAMGADAVAVASAALIAAACQQYRI
;
A
#
# COMPACT_ATOMS: atom_id res chain seq x y z
N ALA A 1 -17.18 -3.65 -14.19
CA ALA A 1 -16.15 -2.61 -14.05
C ALA A 1 -14.85 -3.02 -14.72
N GLU A 2 -14.49 -4.33 -14.72
CA GLU A 2 -13.37 -4.89 -15.51
C GLU A 2 -12.08 -4.04 -15.49
N PRO A 3 -11.55 -3.66 -14.31
CA PRO A 3 -10.33 -2.87 -14.24
C PRO A 3 -9.11 -3.74 -14.57
N ASP A 4 -8.08 -3.16 -15.19
CA ASP A 4 -6.82 -3.88 -15.43
C ASP A 4 -6.03 -4.14 -14.13
N PHE A 5 -6.17 -3.24 -13.15
CA PHE A 5 -5.51 -3.34 -11.86
C PHE A 5 -6.30 -2.68 -10.74
N ILE A 6 -6.02 -3.11 -9.50
CA ILE A 6 -6.52 -2.51 -8.27
C ILE A 6 -5.32 -2.13 -7.41
N THR A 7 -5.29 -0.90 -6.93
CA THR A 7 -4.34 -0.48 -5.89
C THR A 7 -5.01 -0.46 -4.53
N ILE A 8 -4.36 -1.06 -3.53
CA ILE A 8 -4.78 -0.99 -2.14
C ILE A 8 -3.77 -0.17 -1.35
N ASP A 9 -4.27 0.89 -0.70
CA ASP A 9 -3.47 1.72 0.21
C ASP A 9 -3.76 1.35 1.67
N GLY A 10 -2.72 0.92 2.37
CA GLY A 10 -2.79 0.55 3.78
C GLY A 10 -2.42 1.69 4.71
N ARG A 11 -2.59 1.47 6.02
CA ARG A 11 -2.32 2.44 7.10
C ARG A 11 -0.98 3.17 7.01
N GLY A 12 0.06 2.53 6.46
CA GLY A 12 1.38 3.15 6.34
C GLY A 12 1.47 4.29 5.33
N GLY A 13 0.38 4.61 4.62
CA GLY A 13 0.26 5.75 3.71
C GLY A 13 0.44 7.09 4.42
N ALA A 14 1.04 8.05 3.71
CA ALA A 14 1.20 9.42 4.18
C ALA A 14 0.28 10.37 3.43
N THR A 15 0.15 11.58 3.96
CA THR A 15 -0.70 12.65 3.42
C THR A 15 -0.05 13.98 3.75
N GLY A 16 -0.21 14.96 2.86
CA GLY A 16 0.29 16.31 3.09
C GLY A 16 -0.61 17.15 4.01
N SER A 17 -1.89 16.77 4.20
CA SER A 17 -2.86 17.68 4.84
C SER A 17 -4.01 17.01 5.60
N SER A 18 -4.10 15.67 5.66
CA SER A 18 -5.26 15.05 6.31
C SER A 18 -5.30 15.29 7.83
N PRO A 19 -6.50 15.50 8.41
CA PRO A 19 -6.68 15.58 9.87
C PRO A 19 -6.09 14.36 10.58
N TYR A 20 -5.42 14.61 11.71
CA TYR A 20 -4.74 13.56 12.48
C TYR A 20 -5.68 12.41 12.86
N PHE A 21 -6.88 12.73 13.34
CA PHE A 21 -7.84 11.70 13.79
C PHE A 21 -8.30 10.80 12.63
N LEU A 22 -8.49 11.35 11.43
CA LEU A 22 -8.87 10.53 10.27
C LEU A 22 -7.73 9.59 9.90
N ARG A 23 -6.50 10.12 9.77
CA ARG A 23 -5.33 9.31 9.42
C ARG A 23 -5.09 8.15 10.37
N GLU A 24 -5.25 8.37 11.67
CA GLU A 24 -4.94 7.35 12.68
C GLU A 24 -6.11 6.40 12.98
N ALA A 25 -7.37 6.80 12.75
CA ALA A 25 -8.54 6.02 13.17
C ALA A 25 -9.27 5.26 12.05
N THR A 26 -9.04 5.57 10.76
CA THR A 26 -9.84 4.99 9.67
C THR A 26 -9.07 4.02 8.77
N THR A 27 -8.01 3.38 9.29
CA THR A 27 -7.05 2.63 8.46
C THR A 27 -6.97 1.14 8.83
N ILE A 28 -6.57 0.33 7.84
CA ILE A 28 -6.30 -1.11 8.01
C ILE A 28 -4.78 -1.33 7.81
N PRO A 29 -4.10 -2.16 8.63
CA PRO A 29 -2.69 -2.42 8.39
C PRO A 29 -2.47 -3.13 7.05
N THR A 30 -1.49 -2.64 6.30
CA THR A 30 -1.23 -2.97 4.88
C THR A 30 -1.20 -4.47 4.60
N VAL A 31 -0.53 -5.25 5.45
CA VAL A 31 -0.35 -6.70 5.27
C VAL A 31 -1.69 -7.46 5.33
N TYR A 32 -2.61 -7.05 6.21
CA TYR A 32 -3.92 -7.69 6.31
C TYR A 32 -4.82 -7.33 5.11
N ALA A 33 -4.73 -6.08 4.65
CA ALA A 33 -5.46 -5.64 3.47
C ALA A 33 -5.00 -6.41 2.22
N LEU A 34 -3.68 -6.57 2.04
CA LEU A 34 -3.09 -7.36 0.96
C LEU A 34 -3.59 -8.81 0.97
N TYR A 35 -3.45 -9.51 2.11
CA TYR A 35 -3.90 -10.89 2.23
C TYR A 35 -5.39 -11.04 1.89
N ARG A 36 -6.24 -10.16 2.43
CA ARG A 36 -7.69 -10.21 2.18
C ARG A 36 -8.02 -10.04 0.70
N ALA A 37 -7.36 -9.08 0.04
CA ALA A 37 -7.59 -8.80 -1.36
C ALA A 37 -7.12 -9.94 -2.26
N ARG A 38 -5.88 -10.42 -2.06
CA ARG A 38 -5.33 -11.54 -2.82
C ARG A 38 -6.22 -12.78 -2.71
N LYS A 39 -6.59 -13.14 -1.47
CA LYS A 39 -7.50 -14.27 -1.20
C LYS A 39 -8.82 -14.15 -1.95
N TYR A 40 -9.39 -12.95 -2.03
CA TYR A 40 -10.65 -12.73 -2.74
C TYR A 40 -10.47 -12.86 -4.25
N LEU A 41 -9.47 -12.17 -4.82
CA LEU A 41 -9.18 -12.23 -6.26
C LEU A 41 -8.91 -13.67 -6.72
N ASP A 42 -8.20 -14.47 -5.91
CA ASP A 42 -7.98 -15.89 -6.18
C ASP A 42 -9.28 -16.70 -6.15
N ALA A 43 -10.16 -16.44 -5.18
CA ALA A 43 -11.44 -17.14 -5.04
C ALA A 43 -12.37 -16.90 -6.23
N VAL A 44 -12.33 -15.72 -6.83
CA VAL A 44 -13.09 -15.38 -8.04
C VAL A 44 -12.32 -15.65 -9.33
N ARG A 45 -11.11 -16.22 -9.24
CA ARG A 45 -10.20 -16.48 -10.37
C ARG A 45 -9.97 -15.26 -11.26
N SER A 46 -9.80 -14.10 -10.61
CA SER A 46 -9.54 -12.84 -11.29
C SER A 46 -8.09 -12.74 -11.74
N ASP A 47 -7.90 -12.22 -12.94
CA ASP A 47 -6.63 -11.87 -13.59
C ASP A 47 -6.22 -10.40 -13.35
N ILE A 48 -7.00 -9.67 -12.55
CA ILE A 48 -6.73 -8.27 -12.21
C ILE A 48 -5.41 -8.17 -11.44
N SER A 49 -4.54 -7.27 -11.86
CA SER A 49 -3.27 -7.01 -11.17
C SER A 49 -3.50 -6.32 -9.83
N LEU A 50 -2.86 -6.81 -8.77
CA LEU A 50 -2.97 -6.26 -7.43
C LEU A 50 -1.73 -5.45 -7.06
N VAL A 51 -1.89 -4.13 -6.97
CA VAL A 51 -0.85 -3.20 -6.53
C VAL A 51 -1.06 -2.89 -5.05
N ILE A 52 0.00 -2.88 -4.25
CA ILE A 52 -0.06 -2.54 -2.83
C ILE A 52 0.82 -1.32 -2.51
N THR A 53 0.33 -0.49 -1.59
CA THR A 53 1.09 0.64 -1.03
C THR A 53 0.73 0.84 0.45
N GLY A 54 1.51 1.67 1.13
CA GLY A 54 1.32 2.02 2.53
C GLY A 54 2.45 1.53 3.42
N GLY A 55 3.48 2.37 3.58
CA GLY A 55 4.54 2.20 4.59
C GLY A 55 5.65 1.20 4.26
N LEU A 56 5.68 0.68 3.02
CA LEU A 56 6.73 -0.22 2.52
C LEU A 56 7.97 0.62 2.16
N ARG A 57 9.09 0.42 2.87
CA ARG A 57 10.24 1.36 2.83
C ARG A 57 11.56 0.71 2.47
N VAL A 58 11.73 -0.56 2.79
CA VAL A 58 12.98 -1.30 2.55
C VAL A 58 12.74 -2.48 1.64
N SER A 59 13.81 -3.01 1.04
CA SER A 59 13.75 -4.15 0.12
C SER A 59 13.01 -5.35 0.72
N ALA A 60 13.22 -5.63 2.01
CA ALA A 60 12.54 -6.72 2.71
C ALA A 60 11.01 -6.53 2.80
N ASP A 61 10.51 -5.30 2.91
CA ASP A 61 9.06 -5.03 2.92
C ASP A 61 8.46 -5.30 1.54
N VAL A 62 9.14 -4.84 0.49
CA VAL A 62 8.75 -5.04 -0.91
C VAL A 62 8.74 -6.53 -1.26
N ALA A 63 9.82 -7.25 -0.92
CA ALA A 63 9.94 -8.68 -1.17
C ALA A 63 8.84 -9.48 -0.48
N LYS A 64 8.49 -9.14 0.78
CA LYS A 64 7.38 -9.77 1.50
C LYS A 64 6.03 -9.47 0.84
N ALA A 65 5.79 -8.24 0.43
CA ALA A 65 4.56 -7.86 -0.24
C ALA A 65 4.35 -8.64 -1.55
N LEU A 66 5.39 -8.74 -2.38
CA LEU A 66 5.36 -9.54 -3.61
C LEU A 66 5.14 -11.03 -3.30
N ALA A 67 5.85 -11.58 -2.32
CA ALA A 67 5.68 -12.98 -1.90
C ALA A 67 4.27 -13.29 -1.35
N MET A 68 3.57 -12.29 -0.82
CA MET A 68 2.19 -12.41 -0.35
C MET A 68 1.13 -12.28 -1.47
N GLY A 69 1.56 -12.08 -2.72
CA GLY A 69 0.69 -12.04 -3.90
C GLY A 69 0.33 -10.64 -4.38
N ALA A 70 1.08 -9.61 -4.01
CA ALA A 70 1.04 -8.36 -4.76
C ALA A 70 1.81 -8.52 -6.09
N ASP A 71 1.28 -7.97 -7.16
CA ASP A 71 1.92 -7.95 -8.48
C ASP A 71 2.88 -6.75 -8.62
N ALA A 72 2.60 -5.66 -7.89
CA ALA A 72 3.49 -4.52 -7.80
C ALA A 72 3.40 -3.80 -6.45
N VAL A 73 4.44 -3.04 -6.13
CA VAL A 73 4.51 -2.19 -4.93
C VAL A 73 4.68 -0.73 -5.34
N ALA A 74 3.71 0.10 -4.98
CA ALA A 74 3.79 1.54 -5.16
C ALA A 74 4.59 2.18 -4.00
N VAL A 75 5.51 3.09 -4.33
CA VAL A 75 6.39 3.77 -3.36
C VAL A 75 6.15 5.27 -3.42
N ALA A 76 5.90 5.89 -2.26
CA ALA A 76 5.69 7.33 -2.13
C ALA A 76 6.64 7.95 -1.09
N SER A 77 6.34 7.81 0.21
CA SER A 77 7.11 8.47 1.29
C SER A 77 8.60 8.16 1.27
N ALA A 78 8.99 6.91 0.97
CA ALA A 78 10.40 6.54 0.87
C ALA A 78 11.11 7.24 -0.30
N ALA A 79 10.42 7.38 -1.44
CA ALA A 79 10.94 8.11 -2.60
C ALA A 79 11.06 9.61 -2.31
N LEU A 80 10.08 10.20 -1.60
CA LEU A 80 10.17 11.60 -1.17
C LEU A 80 11.35 11.84 -0.22
N ILE A 81 11.59 10.93 0.73
CA ILE A 81 12.75 11.02 1.63
C ILE A 81 14.06 10.92 0.84
N ALA A 82 14.14 10.01 -0.13
CA ALA A 82 15.29 9.93 -1.04
C ALA A 82 15.48 11.24 -1.84
N ALA A 83 14.39 11.93 -2.18
CA ALA A 83 14.37 13.25 -2.80
C ALA A 83 14.54 14.42 -1.80
N ALA A 84 15.11 14.17 -0.62
CA ALA A 84 15.43 15.14 0.44
C ALA A 84 14.26 15.61 1.33
N CYS A 85 13.08 14.98 1.30
CA CYS A 85 12.05 15.23 2.32
C CYS A 85 12.55 14.84 3.72
N GLN A 86 12.60 15.80 4.64
CA GLN A 86 13.05 15.61 6.02
C GLN A 86 11.92 15.22 7.00
N GLN A 87 10.69 15.04 6.49
CA GLN A 87 9.50 14.74 7.30
C GLN A 87 9.21 15.72 8.45
N TYR A 88 9.44 17.04 8.26
CA TYR A 88 9.08 18.04 9.27
C TYR A 88 7.59 18.06 9.62
N ARG A 89 6.71 17.62 8.69
CA ARG A 89 5.24 17.54 8.88
C ARG A 89 4.64 18.85 9.41
N ILE A 90 5.08 19.96 8.81
CA ILE A 90 4.56 21.31 9.04
C ILE A 90 3.24 21.53 8.32
#